data_AF-A0ABC9C3I4-F1
#
_entry.id   AF-A0ABC9C3I4-F1
#
_cell.length_a   1.000
_cell.length_b   1.000
_cell.length_c   1.000
_cell.angle_alpha   90.00
_cell.angle_beta   90.00
_cell.angle_gamma   90.00
#
_symmetry.space_group_name_H-M   'P 1'
#
loop_
_entity.id
_entity.type
_entity.pdbx_description
1 polymer ?
#
loop_
_entity_poly.entity_id
_entity_poly.type
_entity_poly.pdbx_seq_one_letter_code
_entity_poly.pdbx_strand_id
1 'polypeptide(L)'
;MHISQPIKMRNLAAVLVALLVAGSCCCDAAAIGRVQLTHTGTGSLTGREALQRMAHRSKARAKRLLRRGTSAPLSPGPLADHDDPHTEYLIHLGIGTPPQPVVLTFDTGSDLTWTQCQPCLSCFDQALPHFALSQSSTFGHFLCESAECQHLPYWSCGGRPWGNGSCVYTYFYGDKSLTNGRLGFDTFTFAGSGTGRPSSVPGQPFGCGFFNSGSFKNNETGIAGFGRGPLSLPSRLKLDNFSHCFTTHPFNAAGVSKPSSLLLDLPANLYRGARGAVQTTPLLQNPRVPTIYYLSLKGITVGRTRLPVPESAFALASNGTGGTIIDSGSSLTTVPPQVHRLLKAEFASQLVKAGGASVDADNDQCFTVTPGARLEVPKLVLHFEGATLDLPRENYIFKFQEAGNTTICLAFLQGQSMTTIGNFQQQNLHVLYDLANNKLSFVHAQCDKL
;
A
#
# COMPACT_ATOMS: atom_id res chain seq x y z
N MET A 1 -57.56 -62.37 10.07
CA MET A 1 -57.64 -62.17 11.53
C MET A 1 -56.28 -62.50 12.11
N HIS A 2 -55.52 -61.49 12.54
CA HIS A 2 -54.29 -61.50 13.36
C HIS A 2 -53.61 -60.13 13.14
N ILE A 3 -54.06 -59.12 13.88
CA ILE A 3 -53.44 -58.59 15.11
C ILE A 3 -52.12 -57.87 14.80
N SER A 4 -52.27 -56.55 14.65
CA SER A 4 -51.25 -55.53 14.68
C SER A 4 -50.50 -55.53 16.01
N GLN A 5 -49.17 -55.39 15.96
CA GLN A 5 -48.38 -54.87 17.09
C GLN A 5 -47.61 -53.61 16.65
N PRO A 6 -47.51 -52.59 17.51
CA PRO A 6 -46.87 -51.32 17.17
C PRO A 6 -45.36 -51.40 17.37
N ILE A 7 -44.60 -51.05 16.33
CA ILE A 7 -43.16 -50.79 16.44
C ILE A 7 -42.97 -49.47 17.18
N LYS A 8 -42.34 -49.56 18.36
CA LYS A 8 -41.97 -48.42 19.20
C LYS A 8 -41.02 -47.48 18.42
N MET A 9 -41.49 -46.27 18.12
CA MET A 9 -40.65 -45.12 17.78
C MET A 9 -39.83 -44.71 19.01
N ARG A 10 -38.63 -45.25 19.15
CA ARG A 10 -37.61 -44.77 20.08
C ARG A 10 -36.26 -45.14 19.49
N ASN A 11 -35.70 -44.21 18.71
CA ASN A 11 -34.26 -44.02 18.42
C ASN A 11 -34.06 -43.22 17.11
N LEU A 12 -34.72 -42.06 16.97
CA LEU A 12 -34.43 -41.10 15.90
C LEU A 12 -34.12 -39.67 16.39
N ALA A 13 -33.88 -39.51 17.70
CA ALA A 13 -33.55 -38.22 18.31
C ALA A 13 -32.06 -38.07 18.68
N ALA A 14 -31.23 -39.11 18.50
CA ALA A 14 -29.83 -39.10 18.93
C ALA A 14 -28.81 -38.98 17.78
N VAL A 15 -29.24 -38.94 16.51
CA VAL A 15 -28.34 -38.83 15.34
C VAL A 15 -28.50 -37.49 14.60
N LEU A 16 -29.50 -36.66 14.95
CA LEU A 16 -29.70 -35.34 14.34
C LEU A 16 -29.15 -34.16 15.16
N VAL A 17 -28.47 -34.41 16.29
CA VAL A 17 -27.84 -33.36 17.11
C VAL A 17 -26.31 -33.28 16.87
N ALA A 18 -25.75 -34.14 16.01
CA ALA A 18 -24.32 -34.16 15.70
C ALA A 18 -23.92 -33.40 14.41
N LEU A 19 -24.81 -32.60 13.81
CA LEU A 19 -24.55 -31.83 12.57
C LEU A 19 -24.86 -30.33 12.67
N LEU A 20 -24.99 -29.79 13.90
CA LEU A 20 -25.15 -28.35 14.15
C LEU A 20 -24.01 -27.73 14.97
N VAL A 21 -22.80 -28.32 14.86
CA VAL A 21 -21.56 -27.59 15.13
C VAL A 21 -20.91 -27.24 13.80
N ALA A 22 -21.66 -26.56 12.93
CA ALA A 22 -21.05 -25.56 12.07
C ALA A 22 -20.62 -24.46 13.02
N GLY A 23 -19.43 -24.63 13.61
CA GLY A 23 -18.77 -23.57 14.35
C GLY A 23 -18.63 -22.42 13.37
N SER A 24 -19.51 -21.42 13.53
CA SER A 24 -19.24 -20.04 13.18
C SER A 24 -17.95 -19.68 13.90
N CYS A 25 -16.81 -20.01 13.28
CA CYS A 25 -15.55 -19.43 13.65
C CYS A 25 -15.63 -17.99 13.12
N CYS A 26 -16.37 -17.15 13.85
CA CYS A 26 -16.13 -15.73 13.86
C CYS A 26 -14.72 -15.59 14.44
N CYS A 27 -13.71 -15.75 13.59
CA CYS A 27 -12.48 -15.01 13.79
C CYS A 27 -12.87 -13.55 13.63
N ASP A 28 -13.37 -12.93 14.71
CA ASP A 28 -13.59 -11.50 14.73
C ASP A 28 -12.24 -10.84 14.40
N ALA A 29 -12.22 -9.96 13.40
CA ALA A 29 -11.03 -9.18 13.05
C ALA A 29 -10.46 -8.41 14.26
N ALA A 30 -11.29 -8.20 15.29
CA ALA A 30 -10.92 -7.75 16.62
C ALA A 30 -9.73 -8.52 17.25
N ALA A 31 -9.44 -9.76 16.82
CA ALA A 31 -8.34 -10.57 17.34
C ALA A 31 -6.99 -10.37 16.60
N ILE A 32 -6.94 -9.71 15.44
CA ILE A 32 -5.64 -9.43 14.77
C ILE A 32 -4.97 -8.22 15.45
N GLY A 33 -5.75 -7.16 15.70
CA GLY A 33 -5.40 -6.00 16.51
C GLY A 33 -4.28 -5.13 15.94
N ARG A 34 -3.04 -5.62 16.00
CA ARG A 34 -1.83 -4.88 15.67
C ARG A 34 -0.84 -5.75 14.92
N VAL A 35 -0.37 -5.23 13.78
CA VAL A 35 0.59 -5.85 12.88
C VAL A 35 1.81 -4.94 12.79
N GLN A 36 3.00 -5.56 12.85
CA GLN A 36 4.26 -4.84 12.69
C GLN A 36 4.63 -4.76 11.21
N LEU A 37 5.00 -3.57 10.78
CA LEU A 37 5.50 -3.32 9.44
C LEU A 37 7.01 -3.13 9.48
N THR A 38 7.71 -3.61 8.47
CA THR A 38 9.15 -3.35 8.28
C THR A 38 9.38 -2.58 6.98
N HIS A 39 10.40 -1.75 6.93
CA HIS A 39 10.93 -1.21 5.67
C HIS A 39 12.43 -1.47 5.71
N THR A 40 13.00 -1.97 4.62
CA THR A 40 14.43 -2.30 4.60
C THR A 40 15.22 -1.11 4.08
N GLY A 41 16.38 -0.87 4.68
CA GLY A 41 17.35 0.06 4.15
C GLY A 41 17.92 -0.43 2.82
N THR A 42 18.65 0.46 2.16
CA THR A 42 19.36 0.12 0.92
C THR A 42 20.43 -0.88 1.21
N GLY A 43 20.63 -1.81 0.28
CA GLY A 43 21.96 -2.38 0.11
C GLY A 43 22.99 -1.29 -0.26
N SER A 44 23.89 -1.63 -1.17
CA SER A 44 25.05 -0.84 -1.62
C SER A 44 24.77 0.50 -2.32
N LEU A 45 23.52 0.96 -2.45
CA LEU A 45 23.17 2.13 -3.26
C LEU A 45 23.59 3.47 -2.64
N THR A 46 24.00 4.39 -3.51
CA THR A 46 24.14 5.81 -3.16
C THR A 46 22.78 6.48 -2.97
N GLY A 47 22.76 7.62 -2.25
CA GLY A 47 21.52 8.39 -2.06
C GLY A 47 20.89 8.91 -3.35
N ARG A 48 21.72 9.28 -4.35
CA ARG A 48 21.23 9.75 -5.66
C ARG A 48 20.57 8.62 -6.44
N GLU A 49 21.20 7.46 -6.52
CA GLU A 49 20.63 6.29 -7.20
C GLU A 49 19.30 5.89 -6.57
N ALA A 50 19.24 5.92 -5.24
CA ALA A 50 18.01 5.65 -4.55
C ALA A 50 16.89 6.64 -4.86
N LEU A 51 17.18 7.94 -4.85
CA LEU A 51 16.23 8.97 -5.22
C LEU A 51 15.72 8.78 -6.65
N GLN A 52 16.63 8.53 -7.60
CA GLN A 52 16.28 8.33 -9.01
C GLN A 52 15.37 7.12 -9.20
N ARG A 53 15.66 6.01 -8.52
CA ARG A 53 14.86 4.79 -8.64
C ARG A 53 13.49 4.92 -7.98
N MET A 54 13.42 5.48 -6.76
CA MET A 54 12.14 5.88 -6.13
C MET A 54 11.30 6.77 -7.06
N ALA A 55 11.96 7.73 -7.72
CA ALA A 55 11.29 8.65 -8.62
C ALA A 55 10.77 7.97 -9.88
N HIS A 56 11.53 7.03 -10.45
CA HIS A 56 11.09 6.23 -11.58
C HIS A 56 9.85 5.41 -11.24
N ARG A 57 9.87 4.67 -10.12
CA ARG A 57 8.75 3.84 -9.65
C ARG A 57 7.50 4.67 -9.37
N SER A 58 7.64 5.77 -8.62
CA SER A 58 6.52 6.66 -8.27
C SER A 58 5.88 7.30 -9.51
N LYS A 59 6.70 7.76 -10.48
CA LYS A 59 6.20 8.33 -11.76
C LYS A 59 5.50 7.30 -12.63
N ALA A 60 6.05 6.09 -12.71
CA ALA A 60 5.42 4.99 -13.43
C ALA A 60 4.05 4.70 -12.79
N ARG A 61 4.02 4.56 -11.44
CA ARG A 61 2.81 4.34 -10.65
C ARG A 61 1.68 5.32 -10.95
N ALA A 62 1.98 6.62 -10.92
CA ALA A 62 1.03 7.68 -11.23
C ALA A 62 0.48 7.61 -12.68
N LYS A 63 1.31 7.24 -13.67
CA LYS A 63 0.92 7.24 -15.09
C LYS A 63 -0.16 6.22 -15.44
N ARG A 64 -0.16 5.05 -14.80
CA ARG A 64 -1.04 3.93 -15.17
C ARG A 64 -2.35 3.90 -14.37
N LEU A 65 -2.41 4.53 -13.19
CA LEU A 65 -3.68 4.76 -12.48
C LEU A 65 -4.68 5.55 -13.35
N LEU A 66 -4.19 6.42 -14.24
CA LEU A 66 -5.00 7.14 -15.24
C LEU A 66 -5.54 6.26 -16.38
N ARG A 67 -4.97 5.07 -16.61
CA ARG A 67 -5.29 4.18 -17.74
C ARG A 67 -6.17 2.99 -17.36
N ARG A 68 -6.64 2.88 -16.12
CA ARG A 68 -7.60 1.83 -15.69
C ARG A 68 -8.93 1.88 -16.49
N GLY A 69 -9.16 2.91 -17.30
CA GLY A 69 -10.32 3.04 -18.21
C GLY A 69 -10.04 2.85 -19.72
N THR A 70 -8.85 2.44 -20.16
CA THR A 70 -8.56 2.22 -21.59
C THR A 70 -7.72 0.95 -21.82
N SER A 71 -8.21 0.05 -22.68
CA SER A 71 -7.48 -1.09 -23.21
C SER A 71 -6.22 -0.62 -23.95
N ALA A 72 -5.08 -0.69 -23.28
CA ALA A 72 -3.78 -0.40 -23.87
C ALA A 72 -3.08 -1.70 -24.29
N PRO A 73 -2.33 -1.72 -25.40
CA PRO A 73 -1.65 -2.92 -25.88
C PRO A 73 -0.62 -3.44 -24.88
N LEU A 74 -0.51 -4.77 -24.84
CA LEU A 74 0.45 -5.55 -24.08
C LEU A 74 1.85 -5.34 -24.65
N SER A 75 2.78 -4.81 -23.85
CA SER A 75 4.21 -4.92 -24.13
C SER A 75 4.95 -5.00 -22.80
N PRO A 76 5.56 -6.16 -22.48
CA PRO A 76 6.47 -6.27 -21.36
C PRO A 76 7.65 -5.33 -21.61
N GLY A 77 7.84 -4.34 -20.73
CA GLY A 77 9.05 -3.53 -20.75
C GLY A 77 10.25 -4.37 -20.28
N PRO A 78 11.49 -3.90 -20.53
CA PRO A 78 12.69 -4.58 -20.04
C PRO A 78 12.64 -4.75 -18.52
N LEU A 79 13.08 -5.92 -18.05
CA LEU A 79 13.26 -6.23 -16.63
C LEU A 79 14.25 -5.22 -16.02
N ALA A 80 13.86 -4.57 -14.93
CA ALA A 80 14.67 -3.57 -14.26
C ALA A 80 15.63 -4.23 -13.24
N ASP A 81 16.87 -3.76 -13.30
CA ASP A 81 18.09 -4.14 -12.59
C ASP A 81 17.95 -4.43 -11.07
N HIS A 82 18.84 -5.31 -10.57
CA HIS A 82 18.70 -6.10 -9.34
C HIS A 82 18.96 -5.36 -8.00
N ASP A 83 19.41 -4.10 -8.00
CA ASP A 83 19.68 -3.33 -6.76
C ASP A 83 18.76 -2.10 -6.61
N ASP A 84 17.47 -2.28 -6.36
CA ASP A 84 16.54 -1.17 -6.10
C ASP A 84 16.40 -0.95 -4.58
N PRO A 85 16.33 0.29 -4.08
CA PRO A 85 16.06 0.49 -2.69
C PRO A 85 14.60 0.23 -2.43
N HIS A 86 14.38 -0.69 -1.51
CA HIS A 86 13.10 -0.96 -0.90
C HIS A 86 12.60 0.26 -0.19
N THR A 87 11.53 0.82 -0.70
CA THR A 87 10.95 2.07 -0.21
C THR A 87 9.52 1.91 0.31
N GLU A 88 9.10 0.66 0.37
CA GLU A 88 7.77 0.20 0.73
C GLU A 88 7.77 -0.28 2.18
N TYR A 89 6.61 -0.17 2.81
CA TYR A 89 6.37 -0.79 4.11
C TYR A 89 5.82 -2.19 3.87
N LEU A 90 6.40 -3.18 4.54
CA LEU A 90 6.14 -4.59 4.32
C LEU A 90 5.36 -5.18 5.50
N ILE A 91 4.35 -5.98 5.18
CA ILE A 91 3.57 -6.79 6.09
C ILE A 91 4.15 -8.20 6.13
N HIS A 92 4.37 -8.73 7.32
CA HIS A 92 4.77 -10.13 7.53
C HIS A 92 3.55 -10.94 7.94
N LEU A 93 3.23 -11.99 7.18
CA LEU A 93 2.15 -12.92 7.51
C LEU A 93 2.49 -14.33 7.06
N GLY A 94 1.74 -15.32 7.53
CA GLY A 94 1.78 -16.69 7.03
C GLY A 94 0.57 -16.99 6.15
N ILE A 95 0.75 -17.75 5.08
CA ILE A 95 -0.36 -18.31 4.27
C ILE A 95 -0.29 -19.83 4.36
N GLY A 96 -1.42 -20.50 4.57
CA GLY A 96 -1.52 -21.95 4.55
C GLY A 96 -1.57 -22.62 5.93
N THR A 97 -1.75 -23.94 5.90
CA THR A 97 -1.73 -24.82 7.09
C THR A 97 -0.81 -26.02 6.84
N PRO A 98 0.38 -26.11 7.48
CA PRO A 98 0.96 -25.11 8.38
C PRO A 98 1.28 -23.78 7.66
N PRO A 99 1.37 -22.64 8.39
CA PRO A 99 1.65 -21.35 7.78
C PRO A 99 3.02 -21.30 7.10
N GLN A 100 3.04 -20.91 5.83
CA GLN A 100 4.24 -20.61 5.06
C GLN A 100 4.47 -19.08 5.09
N PRO A 101 5.68 -18.61 5.45
CA PRO A 101 5.93 -17.18 5.63
C PRO A 101 5.92 -16.45 4.29
N VAL A 102 5.28 -15.28 4.27
CA VAL A 102 5.30 -14.34 3.15
C VAL A 102 5.53 -12.92 3.66
N VAL A 103 6.17 -12.11 2.83
CA VAL A 103 6.42 -10.68 3.09
C VAL A 103 5.80 -9.90 1.95
N LEU A 104 4.87 -9.01 2.27
CA LEU A 104 4.02 -8.36 1.26
C LEU A 104 4.09 -6.85 1.39
N THR A 105 4.26 -6.14 0.27
CA THR A 105 4.16 -4.67 0.26
C THR A 105 2.76 -4.22 0.69
N PHE A 106 2.68 -3.33 1.67
CA PHE A 106 1.46 -2.67 2.12
C PHE A 106 1.02 -1.63 1.10
N ASP A 107 -0.04 -1.92 0.34
CA ASP A 107 -0.44 -1.10 -0.80
C ASP A 107 -1.91 -0.63 -0.71
N THR A 108 -2.13 0.62 -0.31
CA THR A 108 -3.47 1.25 -0.31
C THR A 108 -3.98 1.63 -1.70
N GLY A 109 -3.16 1.51 -2.75
CA GLY A 109 -3.54 1.80 -4.14
C GLY A 109 -3.91 0.57 -4.98
N SER A 110 -4.03 -0.63 -4.37
CA SER A 110 -4.48 -1.84 -5.06
C SER A 110 -5.34 -2.76 -4.18
N ASP A 111 -6.13 -3.62 -4.81
CA ASP A 111 -7.11 -4.48 -4.13
C ASP A 111 -6.61 -5.91 -3.93
N LEU A 112 -5.95 -6.52 -4.92
CA LEU A 112 -5.58 -7.94 -4.82
C LEU A 112 -4.38 -8.14 -3.88
N THR A 113 -4.57 -8.96 -2.84
CA THR A 113 -3.44 -9.57 -2.12
C THR A 113 -2.91 -10.77 -2.90
N TRP A 114 -1.59 -10.87 -3.12
CA TRP A 114 -0.98 -11.98 -3.87
C TRP A 114 0.45 -12.25 -3.43
N THR A 115 0.94 -13.48 -3.70
CA THR A 115 2.33 -13.90 -3.49
C THR A 115 2.82 -14.79 -4.62
N GLN A 116 4.14 -14.98 -4.78
CA GLN A 116 4.70 -15.90 -5.77
C GLN A 116 4.55 -17.36 -5.33
N CYS A 117 4.11 -18.22 -6.25
CA CYS A 117 3.78 -19.61 -5.98
C CYS A 117 4.63 -20.61 -6.77
N GLN A 118 4.70 -21.85 -6.27
CA GLN A 118 5.31 -22.97 -6.98
C GLN A 118 4.32 -23.67 -7.95
N PRO A 119 4.74 -24.07 -9.15
CA PRO A 119 6.02 -23.73 -9.78
C PRO A 119 6.03 -22.25 -10.20
N CYS A 120 7.08 -21.53 -9.85
CA CYS A 120 7.30 -20.22 -10.44
C CYS A 120 7.84 -20.40 -11.86
N LEU A 121 7.17 -19.83 -12.86
CA LEU A 121 7.54 -19.95 -14.27
C LEU A 121 8.38 -18.75 -14.73
N SER A 122 8.08 -17.55 -14.24
CA SER A 122 8.91 -16.36 -14.41
C SER A 122 8.64 -15.41 -13.26
N CYS A 123 9.61 -15.21 -12.36
CA CYS A 123 9.44 -14.44 -11.14
C CYS A 123 10.63 -13.53 -10.90
N PHE A 124 10.42 -12.55 -10.03
CA PHE A 124 11.53 -11.86 -9.39
C PHE A 124 12.12 -12.74 -8.28
N ASP A 125 13.39 -12.53 -7.96
CA ASP A 125 14.04 -13.22 -6.86
C ASP A 125 13.38 -12.83 -5.53
N GLN A 126 13.21 -13.79 -4.62
CA GLN A 126 12.76 -13.57 -3.25
C GLN A 126 13.59 -14.39 -2.25
N ALA A 127 13.79 -13.84 -1.05
CA ALA A 127 14.59 -14.48 -0.01
C ALA A 127 13.85 -15.66 0.65
N LEU A 128 12.52 -15.55 0.78
CA LEU A 128 11.69 -16.63 1.30
C LEU A 128 11.35 -17.65 0.19
N PRO A 129 11.08 -18.92 0.52
CA PRO A 129 10.57 -19.87 -0.46
C PRO A 129 9.26 -19.39 -1.11
N HIS A 130 9.07 -19.70 -2.39
CA HIS A 130 7.76 -19.54 -3.05
C HIS A 130 6.68 -20.36 -2.34
N PHE A 131 5.45 -19.84 -2.28
CA PHE A 131 4.33 -20.54 -1.65
C PHE A 131 4.04 -21.86 -2.37
N ALA A 132 4.09 -22.97 -1.64
CA ALA A 132 3.85 -24.31 -2.15
C ALA A 132 2.40 -24.74 -1.86
N LEU A 133 1.55 -24.73 -2.88
CA LEU A 133 0.12 -25.06 -2.72
C LEU A 133 -0.10 -26.46 -2.14
N SER A 134 0.76 -27.42 -2.51
CA SER A 134 0.70 -28.82 -2.06
C SER A 134 1.11 -29.01 -0.59
N GLN A 135 1.73 -28.00 0.03
CA GLN A 135 2.16 -28.03 1.43
C GLN A 135 1.16 -27.39 2.38
N SER A 136 -0.01 -26.93 1.89
CA SER A 136 -1.10 -26.42 2.73
C SER A 136 -2.31 -27.34 2.66
N SER A 137 -2.76 -27.82 3.83
CA SER A 137 -3.99 -28.61 3.93
C SER A 137 -5.27 -27.78 3.76
N THR A 138 -5.20 -26.45 3.92
CA THR A 138 -6.33 -25.54 3.79
C THR A 138 -6.39 -24.80 2.45
N PHE A 139 -5.49 -25.11 1.52
CA PHE A 139 -5.48 -24.45 0.22
C PHE A 139 -6.67 -24.89 -0.64
N GLY A 140 -7.34 -23.91 -1.25
CA GLY A 140 -8.34 -24.12 -2.29
C GLY A 140 -8.19 -23.14 -3.44
N HIS A 141 -8.79 -23.45 -4.58
CA HIS A 141 -8.82 -22.57 -5.74
C HIS A 141 -10.25 -22.10 -6.02
N PHE A 142 -10.38 -20.88 -6.55
CA PHE A 142 -11.66 -20.42 -7.05
C PHE A 142 -11.91 -20.96 -8.46
N LEU A 143 -13.14 -21.39 -8.69
CA LEU A 143 -13.64 -21.67 -10.03
C LEU A 143 -13.87 -20.35 -10.76
N CYS A 144 -13.84 -20.42 -12.08
CA CYS A 144 -13.97 -19.26 -12.95
C CYS A 144 -15.29 -18.52 -12.75
N GLU A 145 -16.41 -19.22 -12.50
CA GLU A 145 -17.71 -18.57 -12.30
C GLU A 145 -17.88 -17.93 -10.92
N SER A 146 -16.90 -18.07 -10.01
CA SER A 146 -17.03 -17.51 -8.65
C SER A 146 -17.12 -15.99 -8.66
N ALA A 147 -17.84 -15.44 -7.68
CA ALA A 147 -17.97 -13.99 -7.52
C ALA A 147 -16.59 -13.32 -7.30
N GLU A 148 -15.68 -14.00 -6.58
CA GLU A 148 -14.31 -13.55 -6.37
C GLU A 148 -13.54 -13.39 -7.68
N CYS A 149 -13.72 -14.30 -8.63
CA CYS A 149 -13.08 -14.19 -9.92
C CYS A 149 -13.55 -12.95 -10.69
N GLN A 150 -14.85 -12.66 -10.62
CA GLN A 150 -15.47 -11.51 -11.29
C GLN A 150 -15.04 -10.16 -10.71
N HIS A 151 -14.48 -10.12 -9.49
CA HIS A 151 -13.93 -8.90 -8.88
C HIS A 151 -12.53 -8.53 -9.39
N LEU A 152 -11.88 -9.40 -10.16
CA LEU A 152 -10.60 -9.09 -10.78
C LEU A 152 -10.79 -8.18 -12.00
N PRO A 153 -9.87 -7.24 -12.25
CA PRO A 153 -9.97 -6.37 -13.43
C PRO A 153 -9.73 -7.13 -14.75
N TYR A 154 -8.89 -8.18 -14.73
CA TYR A 154 -8.66 -9.06 -15.86
C TYR A 154 -8.56 -10.50 -15.37
N TRP A 155 -9.47 -11.34 -15.86
CA TRP A 155 -9.52 -12.77 -15.54
C TRP A 155 -9.99 -13.60 -16.73
N SER A 156 -9.75 -14.90 -16.67
CA SER A 156 -10.21 -15.89 -17.64
C SER A 156 -10.36 -17.27 -17.00
N CYS A 157 -11.09 -18.15 -17.68
CA CYS A 157 -11.21 -19.55 -17.27
C CYS A 157 -9.99 -20.35 -17.74
N GLY A 158 -9.22 -20.87 -16.80
CA GLY A 158 -8.04 -21.68 -17.06
C GLY A 158 -8.39 -22.97 -17.79
N GLY A 159 -7.72 -23.22 -18.92
CA GLY A 159 -7.65 -24.55 -19.53
C GLY A 159 -6.52 -25.40 -18.92
N ARG A 160 -6.14 -26.51 -19.55
CA ARG A 160 -4.85 -27.16 -19.21
C ARG A 160 -3.69 -26.27 -19.72
N PRO A 161 -2.60 -26.07 -18.96
CA PRO A 161 -2.27 -26.64 -17.65
C PRO A 161 -2.75 -25.81 -16.43
N TRP A 162 -3.46 -24.71 -16.65
CA TRP A 162 -3.99 -23.80 -15.62
C TRP A 162 -5.05 -24.40 -14.69
N GLY A 163 -5.45 -25.66 -14.88
CA GLY A 163 -6.50 -26.31 -14.10
C GLY A 163 -7.86 -25.97 -14.70
N ASN A 164 -8.53 -26.99 -15.23
CA ASN A 164 -9.74 -26.84 -16.02
C ASN A 164 -10.84 -26.12 -15.23
N GLY A 165 -11.21 -24.90 -15.67
CA GLY A 165 -12.22 -24.07 -15.02
C GLY A 165 -11.71 -23.25 -13.84
N SER A 166 -10.40 -23.16 -13.60
CA SER A 166 -9.85 -22.30 -12.54
C SER A 166 -9.95 -20.82 -12.90
N CYS A 167 -10.04 -19.97 -11.90
CA CYS A 167 -9.93 -18.53 -12.08
C CYS A 167 -8.47 -18.12 -12.31
N VAL A 168 -8.12 -17.78 -13.55
CA VAL A 168 -6.80 -17.23 -13.92
C VAL A 168 -6.90 -15.72 -13.97
N TYR A 169 -5.93 -15.02 -13.39
CA TYR A 169 -5.92 -13.56 -13.33
C TYR A 169 -4.68 -12.97 -13.95
N THR A 170 -4.80 -11.74 -14.44
CA THR A 170 -3.66 -10.86 -14.72
C THR A 170 -3.91 -9.53 -14.01
N TYR A 171 -2.97 -9.11 -13.18
CA TYR A 171 -3.08 -7.90 -12.41
C TYR A 171 -1.91 -6.97 -12.72
N PHE A 172 -2.22 -5.72 -13.04
CA PHE A 172 -1.24 -4.71 -13.42
C PHE A 172 -1.14 -3.63 -12.37
N TYR A 173 0.10 -3.24 -12.07
CA TYR A 173 0.42 -2.14 -11.18
C TYR A 173 0.75 -0.89 -11.96
N GLY A 174 0.72 0.23 -11.23
CA GLY A 174 0.96 1.51 -11.83
C GLY A 174 2.38 1.59 -12.42
N ASP A 175 3.36 1.05 -11.69
CA ASP A 175 4.78 1.04 -12.02
C ASP A 175 5.16 0.16 -13.24
N LYS A 176 4.15 -0.40 -13.91
CA LYS A 176 4.21 -1.39 -15.00
C LYS A 176 4.55 -2.80 -14.54
N SER A 177 4.64 -3.04 -13.25
CA SER A 177 4.74 -4.40 -12.72
C SER A 177 3.44 -5.17 -12.97
N LEU A 178 3.54 -6.50 -13.05
CA LEU A 178 2.40 -7.38 -13.21
C LEU A 178 2.59 -8.67 -12.42
N THR A 179 1.46 -9.27 -12.05
CA THR A 179 1.38 -10.66 -11.61
C THR A 179 0.31 -11.38 -12.43
N ASN A 180 0.59 -12.60 -12.84
CA ASN A 180 -0.34 -13.49 -13.52
C ASN A 180 -0.30 -14.87 -12.85
N GLY A 181 -1.47 -15.41 -12.55
CA GLY A 181 -1.61 -16.48 -11.60
C GLY A 181 -3.01 -17.07 -11.53
N ARG A 182 -3.24 -17.92 -10.53
CA ARG A 182 -4.58 -18.41 -10.18
C ARG A 182 -5.09 -17.71 -8.95
N LEU A 183 -6.38 -17.41 -8.92
CA LEU A 183 -7.03 -16.96 -7.69
C LEU A 183 -7.32 -18.19 -6.82
N GLY A 184 -6.80 -18.18 -5.60
CA GLY A 184 -7.06 -19.20 -4.60
C GLY A 184 -7.51 -18.59 -3.28
N PHE A 185 -7.74 -19.45 -2.31
CA PHE A 185 -7.98 -19.06 -0.93
C PHE A 185 -7.21 -19.97 0.01
N ASP A 186 -6.80 -19.43 1.14
CA ASP A 186 -6.17 -20.21 2.19
C ASP A 186 -6.33 -19.52 3.56
N THR A 187 -5.74 -20.10 4.60
CA THR A 187 -5.68 -19.50 5.93
C THR A 187 -4.55 -18.48 5.99
N PHE A 188 -4.87 -17.23 6.33
CA PHE A 188 -3.87 -16.20 6.61
C PHE A 188 -3.59 -16.16 8.10
N THR A 189 -2.33 -16.11 8.49
CA THR A 189 -1.89 -16.09 9.89
C THR A 189 -1.09 -14.83 10.14
N PHE A 190 -1.60 -13.96 11.01
CA PHE A 190 -0.93 -12.74 11.44
C PHE A 190 -0.15 -13.01 12.73
N ALA A 191 1.06 -12.47 12.82
CA ALA A 191 1.80 -12.49 14.07
C ALA A 191 1.00 -11.68 15.11
N GLY A 192 0.54 -12.34 16.19
CA GLY A 192 -0.26 -11.67 17.21
C GLY A 192 0.57 -10.68 18.00
N SER A 193 0.15 -9.41 18.02
CA SER A 193 0.70 -8.41 18.93
C SER A 193 -0.23 -8.23 20.13
N GLY A 194 0.27 -8.52 21.33
CA GLY A 194 -0.42 -8.29 22.61
C GLY A 194 -0.77 -9.55 23.41
N THR A 195 -1.20 -10.63 22.76
CA THR A 195 -1.53 -11.92 23.43
C THR A 195 -0.45 -12.99 23.26
N GLY A 196 0.55 -12.75 22.41
CA GLY A 196 1.61 -13.71 22.07
C GLY A 196 1.14 -14.90 21.22
N ARG A 197 -0.15 -14.96 20.82
CA ARG A 197 -0.70 -16.02 19.96
C ARG A 197 -0.97 -15.50 18.55
N PRO A 198 -0.50 -16.18 17.50
CA PRO A 198 -0.87 -15.86 16.12
C PRO A 198 -2.39 -15.88 15.93
N SER A 199 -2.88 -14.95 15.12
CA SER A 199 -4.30 -14.87 14.74
C SER A 199 -4.46 -15.38 13.32
N SER A 200 -5.13 -16.52 13.16
CA SER A 200 -5.39 -17.13 11.87
C SER A 200 -6.82 -16.83 11.40
N VAL A 201 -6.97 -16.46 10.13
CA VAL A 201 -8.25 -16.21 9.48
C VAL A 201 -8.35 -17.13 8.26
N PRO A 202 -9.27 -18.10 8.27
CA PRO A 202 -9.44 -19.04 7.16
C PRO A 202 -10.09 -18.39 5.93
N GLY A 203 -9.96 -19.05 4.77
CA GLY A 203 -10.72 -18.71 3.57
C GLY A 203 -10.41 -17.34 2.94
N GLN A 204 -9.22 -16.81 3.19
CA GLN A 204 -8.81 -15.52 2.63
C GLN A 204 -8.40 -15.68 1.16
N PRO A 205 -9.05 -14.95 0.22
CA PRO A 205 -8.69 -15.02 -1.18
C PRO A 205 -7.36 -14.33 -1.42
N PHE A 206 -6.55 -14.91 -2.31
CA PHE A 206 -5.29 -14.33 -2.72
C PHE A 206 -4.89 -14.79 -4.13
N GLY A 207 -4.10 -13.97 -4.80
CA GLY A 207 -3.46 -14.31 -6.05
C GLY A 207 -2.24 -15.20 -5.81
N CYS A 208 -2.23 -16.36 -6.46
CA CYS A 208 -1.10 -17.26 -6.50
C CYS A 208 -0.35 -17.05 -7.82
N GLY A 209 0.67 -16.19 -7.80
CA GLY A 209 1.35 -15.68 -8.98
C GLY A 209 2.43 -16.63 -9.50
N PHE A 210 2.32 -17.05 -10.76
CA PHE A 210 3.31 -17.91 -11.43
C PHE A 210 4.18 -17.15 -12.43
N PHE A 211 3.70 -16.00 -12.90
CA PHE A 211 4.42 -15.05 -13.76
C PHE A 211 4.36 -13.66 -13.13
N ASN A 212 5.46 -13.20 -12.57
CA ASN A 212 5.55 -11.93 -11.87
C ASN A 212 6.78 -11.18 -12.38
N SER A 213 6.56 -9.96 -12.89
CA SER A 213 7.64 -9.14 -13.44
C SER A 213 7.40 -7.67 -13.11
N GLY A 214 8.48 -6.89 -13.06
CA GLY A 214 8.43 -5.47 -12.75
C GLY A 214 9.50 -5.04 -11.75
N SER A 215 9.19 -4.03 -10.95
CA SER A 215 10.09 -3.45 -9.94
C SER A 215 10.01 -4.13 -8.57
N PHE A 216 9.60 -5.40 -8.51
CA PHE A 216 9.63 -6.18 -7.28
C PHE A 216 11.06 -6.59 -6.90
N LYS A 217 11.35 -6.87 -5.63
CA LYS A 217 12.68 -7.38 -5.23
C LYS A 217 12.67 -8.42 -4.11
N ASN A 218 13.87 -8.83 -3.75
CA ASN A 218 14.18 -9.98 -2.90
C ASN A 218 13.62 -9.98 -1.47
N ASN A 219 13.28 -8.83 -0.90
CA ASN A 219 12.76 -8.77 0.47
C ASN A 219 11.23 -8.96 0.55
N GLU A 220 10.54 -8.92 -0.59
CA GLU A 220 9.11 -9.10 -0.71
C GLU A 220 8.82 -10.37 -1.51
N THR A 221 7.59 -10.82 -1.41
CA THR A 221 7.06 -12.01 -2.07
C THR A 221 5.81 -11.69 -2.87
N GLY A 222 5.32 -10.45 -2.80
CA GLY A 222 4.09 -9.97 -3.42
C GLY A 222 3.54 -8.72 -2.74
N ILE A 223 2.24 -8.47 -2.87
CA ILE A 223 1.56 -7.26 -2.37
C ILE A 223 0.36 -7.64 -1.51
N ALA A 224 0.15 -6.89 -0.43
CA ALA A 224 -1.08 -6.90 0.35
C ALA A 224 -1.95 -5.70 -0.09
N GLY A 225 -3.05 -6.00 -0.78
CA GLY A 225 -3.96 -4.99 -1.30
C GLY A 225 -4.84 -4.40 -0.21
N PHE A 226 -4.67 -3.12 0.07
CA PHE A 226 -5.41 -2.35 1.08
C PHE A 226 -6.36 -1.31 0.48
N GLY A 227 -6.68 -1.43 -0.81
CA GLY A 227 -7.75 -0.68 -1.44
C GLY A 227 -9.14 -0.99 -0.85
N ARG A 228 -10.18 -0.51 -1.51
CA ARG A 228 -11.58 -0.63 -1.07
C ARG A 228 -12.38 -1.63 -1.90
N GLY A 229 -11.70 -2.41 -2.74
CA GLY A 229 -12.32 -3.41 -3.59
C GLY A 229 -12.62 -4.71 -2.85
N PRO A 230 -13.53 -5.54 -3.37
CA PRO A 230 -13.98 -6.75 -2.66
C PRO A 230 -12.89 -7.79 -2.40
N LEU A 231 -11.74 -7.76 -3.10
CA LEU A 231 -10.61 -8.67 -2.87
C LEU A 231 -9.54 -8.08 -1.92
N SER A 232 -9.73 -6.83 -1.47
CA SER A 232 -8.82 -6.16 -0.54
C SER A 232 -8.84 -6.80 0.84
N LEU A 233 -7.69 -6.74 1.52
CA LEU A 233 -7.55 -7.29 2.85
C LEU A 233 -8.50 -6.61 3.85
N PRO A 234 -8.67 -5.27 3.85
CA PRO A 234 -9.70 -4.63 4.68
C PRO A 234 -11.11 -5.16 4.43
N SER A 235 -11.49 -5.35 3.16
CA SER A 235 -12.84 -5.86 2.84
C SER A 235 -13.02 -7.32 3.26
N ARG A 236 -11.99 -8.16 3.11
CA ARG A 236 -12.06 -9.60 3.47
C ARG A 236 -12.01 -9.85 4.96
N LEU A 237 -11.28 -9.00 5.69
CA LEU A 237 -11.31 -8.97 7.14
C LEU A 237 -12.52 -8.21 7.70
N LYS A 238 -13.37 -7.61 6.84
CA LYS A 238 -14.56 -6.83 7.21
C LYS A 238 -14.23 -5.68 8.16
N LEU A 239 -13.13 -4.98 7.90
CA LEU A 239 -12.69 -3.87 8.73
C LEU A 239 -13.61 -2.66 8.56
N ASP A 240 -14.04 -2.08 9.67
CA ASP A 240 -14.65 -0.75 9.72
C ASP A 240 -13.59 0.33 9.58
N ASN A 241 -12.36 0.06 10.03
CA ASN A 241 -11.23 0.97 9.91
C ASN A 241 -9.86 0.26 9.99
N PHE A 242 -8.84 0.95 9.49
CA PHE A 242 -7.44 0.60 9.77
C PHE A 242 -6.60 1.87 9.89
N SER A 243 -5.48 1.78 10.60
CA SER A 243 -4.53 2.90 10.70
C SER A 243 -3.09 2.44 10.64
N HIS A 244 -2.20 3.32 10.20
CA HIS A 244 -0.77 3.06 10.22
C HIS A 244 -0.01 4.23 10.84
N CYS A 245 1.20 3.93 11.33
CA CYS A 245 2.18 4.94 11.72
C CYS A 245 3.54 4.52 11.16
N PHE A 246 3.96 5.20 10.10
CA PHE A 246 5.21 4.93 9.40
C PHE A 246 6.39 5.63 10.08
N THR A 247 7.39 4.86 10.48
CA THR A 247 8.69 5.40 10.88
C THR A 247 9.45 5.92 9.68
N THR A 248 10.32 6.89 9.91
CA THR A 248 11.18 7.49 8.87
C THR A 248 12.01 6.45 8.12
N HIS A 249 12.14 6.64 6.80
CA HIS A 249 12.96 5.77 5.95
C HIS A 249 14.45 5.82 6.35
N PRO A 250 15.23 4.74 6.22
CA PRO A 250 16.63 4.71 6.66
C PRO A 250 17.51 5.72 5.91
N PHE A 251 17.12 6.11 4.69
CA PHE A 251 17.74 7.23 3.95
C PHE A 251 17.79 8.52 4.74
N ASN A 252 16.69 8.86 5.40
CA ASN A 252 16.56 10.07 6.20
C ASN A 252 16.87 9.81 7.69
N ALA A 253 17.20 8.56 8.06
CA ALA A 253 17.48 8.13 9.43
C ALA A 253 18.89 7.51 9.59
N ALA A 254 19.86 7.93 8.77
CA ALA A 254 21.26 7.50 8.85
C ALA A 254 21.45 5.96 8.86
N GLY A 255 20.65 5.25 8.05
CA GLY A 255 20.70 3.79 7.93
C GLY A 255 19.94 3.03 9.04
N VAL A 256 19.37 3.72 10.02
CA VAL A 256 18.59 3.07 11.09
C VAL A 256 17.19 2.73 10.58
N SER A 257 16.86 1.44 10.52
CA SER A 257 15.48 0.98 10.30
C SER A 257 14.82 0.66 11.64
N LYS A 258 13.61 1.20 11.83
CA LYS A 258 12.74 0.91 12.96
C LYS A 258 11.42 0.35 12.45
N PRO A 259 10.76 -0.53 13.21
CA PRO A 259 9.47 -1.06 12.79
C PRO A 259 8.38 0.00 12.86
N SER A 260 7.43 -0.11 11.95
CA SER A 260 6.22 0.69 11.88
C SER A 260 5.03 -0.13 12.39
N SER A 261 3.90 0.54 12.69
CA SER A 261 2.70 -0.13 13.19
C SER A 261 1.54 -0.02 12.20
N LEU A 262 0.80 -1.11 12.03
CA LEU A 262 -0.48 -1.19 11.35
C LEU A 262 -1.52 -1.72 12.35
N LEU A 263 -2.63 -1.03 12.52
CA LEU A 263 -3.71 -1.39 13.42
C LEU A 263 -4.96 -1.71 12.60
N LEU A 264 -5.58 -2.86 12.86
CA LEU A 264 -6.76 -3.35 12.14
C LEU A 264 -7.94 -3.42 13.12
N ASP A 265 -9.01 -2.67 12.85
CA ASP A 265 -10.24 -2.62 13.67
C ASP A 265 -10.08 -2.35 15.17
N LEU A 266 -8.90 -1.93 15.60
CA LEU A 266 -8.77 -1.37 16.94
C LEU A 266 -9.35 0.03 16.93
N PRO A 267 -10.08 0.44 18.00
CA PRO A 267 -10.17 1.85 18.29
C PRO A 267 -8.72 2.27 18.48
N ALA A 268 -8.13 2.85 17.43
CA ALA A 268 -6.81 3.40 17.58
C ALA A 268 -6.98 4.36 18.77
N ASN A 269 -6.19 4.17 19.81
CA ASN A 269 -6.13 5.11 20.92
C ASN A 269 -5.51 6.38 20.35
N LEU A 270 -6.23 7.04 19.42
CA LEU A 270 -5.77 7.62 18.16
C LEU A 270 -4.79 8.77 18.35
N TYR A 271 -4.60 9.19 19.60
CA TYR A 271 -3.81 10.34 19.97
C TYR A 271 -2.92 10.10 21.19
N ARG A 272 -2.75 8.85 21.66
CA ARG A 272 -1.79 8.55 22.72
C ARG A 272 -0.38 8.76 22.17
N GLY A 273 0.20 9.93 22.45
CA GLY A 273 1.48 10.37 21.88
C GLY A 273 1.37 11.25 20.64
N ALA A 274 0.15 11.63 20.22
CA ALA A 274 -0.03 12.59 19.14
C ALA A 274 0.42 14.00 19.56
N ARG A 275 0.94 14.74 18.59
CA ARG A 275 1.42 16.11 18.76
C ARG A 275 0.48 17.06 18.03
N GLY A 276 -0.48 17.61 18.77
CA GLY A 276 -1.43 18.60 18.27
C GLY A 276 -2.83 18.02 18.01
N ALA A 277 -3.65 18.82 17.33
CA ALA A 277 -5.03 18.47 17.03
C ALA A 277 -5.11 17.50 15.85
N VAL A 278 -6.04 16.55 15.96
CA VAL A 278 -6.49 15.70 14.87
C VAL A 278 -6.96 16.54 13.70
N GLN A 279 -6.59 16.15 12.50
CA GLN A 279 -7.12 16.72 11.27
C GLN A 279 -7.88 15.62 10.51
N THR A 280 -9.05 15.96 9.97
CA THR A 280 -9.93 15.00 9.29
C THR A 280 -10.44 15.58 7.99
N THR A 281 -10.35 14.81 6.91
CA THR A 281 -10.84 15.16 5.57
C THR A 281 -11.73 14.02 5.04
N PRO A 282 -12.74 14.30 4.20
CA PRO A 282 -13.53 13.26 3.56
C PRO A 282 -12.68 12.42 2.58
N LEU A 283 -12.99 11.12 2.51
CA LEU A 283 -12.60 10.24 1.42
C LEU A 283 -13.63 10.36 0.28
N LEU A 284 -13.17 10.80 -0.89
CA LEU A 284 -14.02 10.99 -2.05
C LEU A 284 -14.25 9.66 -2.80
N GLN A 285 -15.38 9.57 -3.49
CA GLN A 285 -15.73 8.44 -4.34
C GLN A 285 -15.49 8.77 -5.81
N ASN A 286 -14.70 7.94 -6.49
CA ASN A 286 -14.54 8.02 -7.95
C ASN A 286 -15.47 7.02 -8.63
N PRO A 287 -16.41 7.46 -9.49
CA PRO A 287 -17.35 6.56 -10.15
C PRO A 287 -16.69 5.56 -11.11
N ARG A 288 -15.48 5.86 -11.60
CA ARG A 288 -14.73 4.96 -12.50
C ARG A 288 -13.79 4.02 -11.78
N VAL A 289 -13.23 4.45 -10.64
CA VAL A 289 -12.25 3.69 -9.87
C VAL A 289 -12.58 3.82 -8.37
N PRO A 290 -13.69 3.23 -7.90
CA PRO A 290 -14.22 3.46 -6.55
C PRO A 290 -13.34 2.86 -5.44
N THR A 291 -12.37 2.03 -5.82
CA THR A 291 -11.57 1.26 -4.85
C THR A 291 -10.35 2.03 -4.31
N ILE A 292 -10.02 3.19 -4.86
CA ILE A 292 -8.86 4.00 -4.45
C ILE A 292 -9.29 5.08 -3.44
N TYR A 293 -8.41 5.43 -2.50
CA TYR A 293 -8.63 6.48 -1.51
C TYR A 293 -8.35 7.88 -2.10
N TYR A 294 -9.40 8.54 -2.58
CA TYR A 294 -9.34 9.92 -3.06
C TYR A 294 -9.52 10.93 -1.92
N LEU A 295 -8.82 12.07 -2.01
CA LEU A 295 -8.85 13.17 -1.06
C LEU A 295 -9.20 14.48 -1.76
N SER A 296 -9.81 15.40 -1.02
CA SER A 296 -10.14 16.76 -1.46
C SER A 296 -8.99 17.71 -1.16
N LEU A 297 -7.89 17.63 -1.92
CA LEU A 297 -6.76 18.56 -1.79
C LEU A 297 -7.13 19.91 -2.44
N LYS A 298 -6.93 21.00 -1.70
CA LYS A 298 -7.34 22.37 -2.05
C LYS A 298 -6.17 23.27 -2.42
N GLY A 299 -4.97 22.96 -1.97
CA GLY A 299 -3.78 23.73 -2.33
C GLY A 299 -2.54 23.34 -1.54
N ILE A 300 -1.44 23.98 -1.89
CA ILE A 300 -0.13 23.78 -1.27
C ILE A 300 0.43 25.16 -0.88
N THR A 301 1.00 25.27 0.32
CA THR A 301 1.73 26.47 0.76
C THR A 301 3.20 26.12 0.97
N VAL A 302 4.09 27.01 0.50
CA VAL A 302 5.53 26.97 0.74
C VAL A 302 5.91 28.19 1.57
N GLY A 303 6.44 27.98 2.78
CA GLY A 303 6.67 29.03 3.76
C GLY A 303 5.38 29.78 4.09
N ARG A 304 5.26 31.02 3.60
CA ARG A 304 4.05 31.86 3.73
C ARG A 304 3.29 32.02 2.41
N THR A 305 3.80 31.48 1.31
CA THR A 305 3.24 31.64 -0.03
C THR A 305 2.32 30.47 -0.36
N ARG A 306 1.01 30.71 -0.44
CA ARG A 306 0.09 29.73 -1.05
C ARG A 306 0.32 29.74 -2.55
N LEU A 307 0.61 28.58 -3.13
CA LEU A 307 0.90 28.49 -4.56
C LEU A 307 -0.32 28.97 -5.37
N PRO A 308 -0.12 29.75 -6.45
CA PRO A 308 -1.20 30.29 -7.28
C PRO A 308 -1.72 29.21 -8.24
N VAL A 309 -2.29 28.15 -7.68
CA VAL A 309 -2.86 27.00 -8.40
C VAL A 309 -4.35 26.93 -8.06
N PRO A 310 -5.26 26.85 -9.05
CA PRO A 310 -6.68 26.66 -8.78
C PRO A 310 -6.93 25.28 -8.16
N GLU A 311 -7.96 25.16 -7.31
CA GLU A 311 -8.32 23.87 -6.68
C GLU A 311 -8.61 22.78 -7.72
N SER A 312 -9.10 23.17 -8.90
CA SER A 312 -9.37 22.27 -10.03
C SER A 312 -8.14 21.49 -10.50
N ALA A 313 -6.93 21.96 -10.22
CA ALA A 313 -5.69 21.23 -10.54
C ALA A 313 -5.53 19.96 -9.68
N PHE A 314 -6.22 19.87 -8.54
CA PHE A 314 -6.18 18.74 -7.61
C PHE A 314 -7.50 17.97 -7.55
N ALA A 315 -8.58 18.57 -8.05
CA ALA A 315 -9.93 18.06 -7.89
C ALA A 315 -10.18 16.80 -8.73
N LEU A 316 -11.00 15.90 -8.17
CA LEU A 316 -11.57 14.78 -8.90
C LEU A 316 -12.72 15.30 -9.76
N ALA A 317 -12.58 15.19 -11.08
CA ALA A 317 -13.63 15.62 -12.01
C ALA A 317 -14.82 14.65 -11.99
N SER A 318 -16.00 15.15 -12.34
CA SER A 318 -17.24 14.35 -12.40
C SER A 318 -17.16 13.15 -13.35
N ASN A 319 -16.32 13.23 -14.38
CA ASN A 319 -16.03 12.12 -15.29
C ASN A 319 -15.00 11.11 -14.73
N GLY A 320 -14.61 11.20 -13.45
CA GLY A 320 -13.67 10.29 -12.79
C GLY A 320 -12.19 10.51 -13.15
N THR A 321 -11.85 11.62 -13.81
CA THR A 321 -10.45 11.97 -14.13
C THR A 321 -9.85 12.94 -13.12
N GLY A 322 -8.50 12.98 -13.05
CA GLY A 322 -7.79 13.83 -12.10
C GLY A 322 -7.92 13.33 -10.66
N GLY A 323 -7.98 14.27 -9.72
CA GLY A 323 -8.06 13.98 -8.29
C GLY A 323 -6.72 13.93 -7.57
N THR A 324 -6.82 13.74 -6.26
CA THR A 324 -5.69 13.49 -5.37
C THR A 324 -5.94 12.19 -4.64
N ILE A 325 -4.95 11.30 -4.59
CA ILE A 325 -5.03 10.02 -3.87
C ILE A 325 -3.93 9.92 -2.82
N ILE A 326 -4.14 9.07 -1.82
CA ILE A 326 -3.12 8.67 -0.84
C ILE A 326 -2.75 7.20 -1.04
N ASP A 327 -1.45 6.92 -1.17
CA ASP A 327 -0.97 5.63 -1.67
C ASP A 327 0.32 5.20 -0.94
N SER A 328 0.21 4.19 -0.08
CA SER A 328 1.37 3.62 0.63
C SER A 328 2.32 2.83 -0.27
N GLY A 329 1.82 2.34 -1.41
CA GLY A 329 2.58 1.60 -2.41
C GLY A 329 3.40 2.48 -3.35
N SER A 330 3.28 3.82 -3.25
CA SER A 330 4.11 4.81 -3.93
C SER A 330 5.04 5.48 -2.92
N SER A 331 6.32 5.63 -3.22
CA SER A 331 7.28 6.23 -2.28
C SER A 331 7.17 7.75 -2.24
N LEU A 332 7.46 8.41 -3.37
CA LEU A 332 7.49 9.87 -3.47
C LEU A 332 6.17 10.42 -4.00
N THR A 333 5.79 11.60 -3.53
CA THR A 333 4.59 12.28 -4.04
C THR A 333 4.79 12.70 -5.49
N THR A 334 3.79 12.48 -6.33
CA THR A 334 3.73 13.03 -7.69
C THR A 334 2.59 14.05 -7.77
N VAL A 335 2.82 15.17 -8.45
CA VAL A 335 1.81 16.23 -8.66
C VAL A 335 1.75 16.66 -10.13
N PRO A 336 0.66 17.29 -10.59
CA PRO A 336 0.57 17.74 -11.99
C PRO A 336 1.69 18.69 -12.42
N PRO A 337 2.09 18.69 -13.71
CA PRO A 337 3.22 19.49 -14.19
C PRO A 337 3.20 20.97 -13.80
N GLN A 338 2.03 21.62 -13.88
CA GLN A 338 1.89 23.02 -13.47
C GLN A 338 2.14 23.21 -11.97
N VAL A 339 1.63 22.31 -11.14
CA VAL A 339 1.82 22.32 -9.68
C VAL A 339 3.28 22.09 -9.35
N HIS A 340 3.89 21.06 -9.95
CA HIS A 340 5.31 20.73 -9.72
C HIS A 340 6.21 21.91 -10.05
N ARG A 341 5.99 22.56 -11.21
CA ARG A 341 6.78 23.72 -11.65
C ARG A 341 6.72 24.87 -10.64
N LEU A 342 5.51 25.23 -10.18
CA LEU A 342 5.30 26.33 -9.24
C LEU A 342 5.84 25.99 -7.84
N LEU A 343 5.61 24.75 -7.39
CA LEU A 343 6.12 24.27 -6.11
C LEU A 343 7.65 24.33 -6.07
N LYS A 344 8.30 23.77 -7.09
CA LYS A 344 9.75 23.74 -7.21
C LYS A 344 10.34 25.15 -7.27
N ALA A 345 9.76 26.03 -8.08
CA ALA A 345 10.24 27.40 -8.22
C ALA A 345 10.13 28.20 -6.92
N GLU A 346 8.99 28.13 -6.24
CA GLU A 346 8.77 28.83 -4.96
C GLU A 346 9.69 28.27 -3.86
N PHE A 347 9.82 26.94 -3.78
CA PHE A 347 10.70 26.28 -2.82
C PHE A 347 12.17 26.67 -3.03
N ALA A 348 12.65 26.59 -4.27
CA ALA A 348 14.01 26.98 -4.63
C ALA A 348 14.28 28.46 -4.31
N SER A 349 13.33 29.36 -4.65
CA SER A 349 13.46 30.79 -4.39
C SER A 349 13.63 31.10 -2.90
N GLN A 350 12.79 30.51 -2.05
CA GLN A 350 12.89 30.72 -0.60
C GLN A 350 14.16 30.11 0.00
N LEU A 351 14.54 28.91 -0.44
CA LEU A 351 15.73 28.22 0.06
C LEU A 351 17.02 28.97 -0.29
N VAL A 352 17.16 29.41 -1.55
CA VAL A 352 18.34 30.17 -2.00
C VAL A 352 18.40 31.53 -1.32
N LYS A 353 17.23 32.20 -1.14
CA LYS A 353 17.15 33.48 -0.44
C LYS A 353 17.55 33.39 1.04
N ALA A 354 17.24 32.27 1.70
CA ALA A 354 17.69 32.01 3.07
C ALA A 354 19.21 31.81 3.17
N GLY A 355 19.87 31.50 2.05
CA GLY A 355 21.30 31.26 1.98
C GLY A 355 21.69 29.86 2.45
N GLY A 356 22.92 29.46 2.14
CA GLY A 356 23.46 28.17 2.55
C GLY A 356 23.06 26.97 1.69
N ALA A 357 22.38 27.18 0.56
CA ALA A 357 22.20 26.17 -0.47
C ALA A 357 22.15 26.80 -1.88
N SER A 358 22.62 26.05 -2.87
CA SER A 358 22.55 26.38 -4.29
C SER A 358 21.84 25.27 -5.06
N VAL A 359 21.11 25.62 -6.12
CA VAL A 359 20.47 24.63 -7.00
C VAL A 359 21.54 23.70 -7.59
N ASP A 360 21.30 22.39 -7.57
CA ASP A 360 22.14 21.39 -8.19
C ASP A 360 22.05 21.52 -9.72
N ALA A 361 23.20 21.56 -10.40
CA ALA A 361 23.28 21.82 -11.84
C ALA A 361 22.68 20.68 -12.68
N ASP A 362 22.72 19.45 -12.17
CA ASP A 362 22.30 18.24 -12.86
C ASP A 362 20.84 17.86 -12.52
N ASN A 363 20.29 18.40 -11.43
CA ASN A 363 18.92 18.15 -11.02
C ASN A 363 18.31 19.35 -10.27
N ASP A 364 17.46 20.10 -10.95
CA ASP A 364 16.81 21.30 -10.39
C ASP A 364 15.79 21.05 -9.26
N GLN A 365 15.55 19.79 -8.88
CA GLN A 365 14.84 19.41 -7.66
C GLN A 365 15.77 19.25 -6.44
N CYS A 366 17.08 19.26 -6.66
CA CYS A 366 18.12 19.07 -5.66
C CYS A 366 18.90 20.37 -5.43
N PHE A 367 19.51 20.47 -4.25
CA PHE A 367 20.27 21.61 -3.80
C PHE A 367 21.49 21.15 -3.02
N THR A 368 22.65 21.69 -3.39
CA THR A 368 23.91 21.48 -2.68
C THR A 368 23.94 22.44 -1.49
N VAL A 369 24.08 21.89 -0.28
CA VAL A 369 24.13 22.66 0.96
C VAL A 369 25.58 23.11 1.20
N THR A 370 25.77 24.40 1.47
CA THR A 370 27.07 24.96 1.80
C THR A 370 27.59 24.35 3.11
N PRO A 371 28.85 23.86 3.17
CA PRO A 371 29.43 23.31 4.39
C PRO A 371 29.31 24.27 5.58
N GLY A 372 28.82 23.76 6.72
CA GLY A 372 28.65 24.55 7.95
C GLY A 372 27.44 25.50 7.95
N ALA A 373 26.69 25.63 6.86
CA ALA A 373 25.52 26.51 6.82
C ALA A 373 24.34 25.92 7.61
N ARG A 374 23.65 26.79 8.36
CA ARG A 374 22.36 26.45 8.98
C ARG A 374 21.25 26.69 7.95
N LEU A 375 20.80 25.62 7.32
CA LEU A 375 19.77 25.70 6.29
C LEU A 375 18.38 25.90 6.89
N GLU A 376 17.76 27.04 6.60
CA GLU A 376 16.34 27.29 6.87
C GLU A 376 15.50 26.76 5.72
N VAL A 377 14.93 25.57 5.91
CA VAL A 377 14.04 24.95 4.92
C VAL A 377 12.64 25.55 5.07
N PRO A 378 12.04 26.08 4.00
CA PRO A 378 10.69 26.63 4.08
C PRO A 378 9.69 25.53 4.43
N LYS A 379 8.69 25.87 5.26
CA LYS A 379 7.58 24.96 5.59
C LYS A 379 6.85 24.52 4.34
N LEU A 380 6.28 23.32 4.34
CA LEU A 380 5.43 22.85 3.24
C LEU A 380 4.13 22.32 3.81
N VAL A 381 3.02 22.91 3.40
CA VAL A 381 1.70 22.64 3.97
C VAL A 381 0.75 22.17 2.88
N LEU A 382 0.08 21.04 3.10
CA LEU A 382 -1.01 20.55 2.27
C LEU A 382 -2.34 20.97 2.88
N HIS A 383 -3.19 21.62 2.08
CA HIS A 383 -4.51 22.06 2.52
C HIS A 383 -5.57 21.15 1.92
N PHE A 384 -6.28 20.41 2.76
CA PHE A 384 -7.41 19.58 2.36
C PHE A 384 -8.72 20.26 2.74
N GLU A 385 -9.83 19.71 2.28
CA GLU A 385 -11.16 20.09 2.76
C GLU A 385 -11.30 19.76 4.24
N GLY A 386 -11.47 20.80 5.08
CA GLY A 386 -11.64 20.65 6.53
C GLY A 386 -10.37 20.32 7.32
N ALA A 387 -9.21 20.21 6.67
CA ALA A 387 -7.98 19.77 7.31
C ALA A 387 -6.72 20.41 6.71
N THR A 388 -5.70 20.62 7.54
CA THR A 388 -4.39 21.14 7.11
C THR A 388 -3.27 20.25 7.64
N LEU A 389 -2.34 19.87 6.78
CA LEU A 389 -1.16 19.08 7.14
C LEU A 389 0.11 19.92 6.95
N ASP A 390 0.70 20.38 8.06
CA ASP A 390 2.06 20.97 8.08
C ASP A 390 3.06 19.81 7.99
N LEU A 391 3.66 19.57 6.83
CA LEU A 391 4.52 18.40 6.66
C LEU A 391 5.82 18.59 7.47
N PRO A 392 6.24 17.56 8.25
CA PRO A 392 7.57 17.55 8.84
C PRO A 392 8.63 17.66 7.74
N ARG A 393 9.78 18.28 8.04
CA ARG A 393 10.86 18.49 7.07
C ARG A 393 11.26 17.19 6.38
N GLU A 394 11.38 16.13 7.15
CA GLU A 394 11.75 14.78 6.71
C GLU A 394 10.74 14.15 5.73
N ASN A 395 9.50 14.65 5.67
CA ASN A 395 8.45 14.17 4.78
C ASN A 395 8.52 14.80 3.39
N TYR A 396 9.27 15.88 3.19
CA TYR A 396 9.41 16.53 1.88
C TYR A 396 10.86 16.82 1.47
N ILE A 397 11.83 16.55 2.34
CA ILE A 397 13.26 16.65 2.06
C ILE A 397 13.90 15.27 2.08
N PHE A 398 14.48 14.89 0.95
CA PHE A 398 15.37 13.74 0.85
C PHE A 398 16.82 14.23 0.98
N LYS A 399 17.56 13.75 1.99
CA LYS A 399 18.93 14.23 2.28
C LYS A 399 19.94 13.10 2.13
N PHE A 400 21.05 13.35 1.42
CA PHE A 400 22.17 12.43 1.32
C PHE A 400 23.51 13.16 1.22
N GLN A 401 24.61 12.42 1.38
CA GLN A 401 25.96 12.91 1.13
C GLN A 401 26.39 12.51 -0.28
N GLU A 402 27.05 13.41 -1.00
CA GLU A 402 27.57 13.18 -2.34
C GLU A 402 28.80 14.04 -2.59
N ALA A 403 29.89 13.41 -3.06
CA ALA A 403 31.15 14.08 -3.36
C ALA A 403 31.67 14.99 -2.20
N GLY A 404 31.45 14.58 -0.95
CA GLY A 404 31.84 15.35 0.25
C GLY A 404 30.90 16.50 0.62
N ASN A 405 29.84 16.74 -0.15
CA ASN A 405 28.82 17.75 0.13
C ASN A 405 27.51 17.10 0.57
N THR A 406 26.73 17.88 1.34
CA THR A 406 25.35 17.49 1.65
C THR A 406 24.44 17.95 0.52
N THR A 407 23.69 17.02 -0.06
CA THR A 407 22.65 17.30 -1.06
C THR A 407 21.28 17.10 -0.42
N ILE A 408 20.37 18.03 -0.66
CA ILE A 408 18.96 17.88 -0.32
C ILE A 408 18.09 17.97 -1.56
N CYS A 409 17.04 17.16 -1.66
CA CYS A 409 16.12 17.18 -2.79
C CYS A 409 14.68 17.24 -2.31
N LEU A 410 13.84 17.94 -3.07
CA LEU A 410 12.41 18.00 -2.84
C LEU A 410 11.77 16.64 -3.19
N ALA A 411 11.09 16.01 -2.23
CA ALA A 411 10.41 14.72 -2.40
C ALA A 411 9.03 14.82 -3.09
N PHE A 412 8.93 15.74 -4.06
CA PHE A 412 7.76 15.95 -4.93
C PHE A 412 8.20 15.90 -6.37
N LEU A 413 7.56 15.06 -7.17
CA LEU A 413 7.92 14.79 -8.55
C LEU A 413 6.85 15.32 -9.51
N GLN A 414 7.29 15.64 -10.72
CA GLN A 414 6.37 15.83 -11.83
C GLN A 414 5.68 14.51 -12.20
N GLY A 415 4.37 14.47 -12.00
CA GLY A 415 3.46 13.41 -12.42
C GLY A 415 2.71 13.75 -13.72
N GLN A 416 1.46 13.30 -13.80
CA GLN A 416 0.55 13.51 -14.95
C GLN A 416 -0.64 14.39 -14.52
N SER A 417 -1.89 13.97 -14.69
CA SER A 417 -3.06 14.79 -14.33
C SER A 417 -3.59 14.56 -12.90
N MET A 418 -3.06 13.58 -12.16
CA MET A 418 -3.49 13.24 -10.81
C MET A 418 -2.33 13.47 -9.82
N THR A 419 -2.68 13.85 -8.59
CA THR A 419 -1.75 13.89 -7.47
C THR A 419 -1.77 12.54 -6.73
N THR A 420 -0.60 11.97 -6.46
CA THR A 420 -0.46 10.77 -5.62
C THR A 420 0.41 11.11 -4.43
N ILE A 421 -0.17 11.15 -3.23
CA ILE A 421 0.55 11.35 -1.97
C ILE A 421 1.20 10.02 -1.57
N GLY A 422 2.53 9.98 -1.67
CA GLY A 422 3.32 8.79 -1.39
C GLY A 422 3.56 8.55 0.11
N ASN A 423 4.22 7.44 0.43
CA ASN A 423 4.51 7.03 1.81
C ASN A 423 5.55 7.92 2.50
N PHE A 424 6.42 8.63 1.76
CA PHE A 424 7.34 9.62 2.35
C PHE A 424 6.58 10.73 3.07
N GLN A 425 5.47 11.19 2.49
CA GLN A 425 4.63 12.23 3.08
C GLN A 425 3.78 11.71 4.25
N GLN A 426 3.72 10.39 4.45
CA GLN A 426 2.96 9.72 5.51
C GLN A 426 3.84 9.36 6.73
N GLN A 427 5.16 9.58 6.68
CA GLN A 427 6.09 9.28 7.77
C GLN A 427 5.83 10.16 9.00
N ASN A 428 6.00 9.60 10.20
CA ASN A 428 5.75 10.26 11.49
C ASN A 428 4.36 10.91 11.59
N LEU A 429 3.39 10.33 10.88
CA LEU A 429 1.97 10.61 11.00
C LEU A 429 1.26 9.34 11.41
N HIS A 430 0.35 9.44 12.36
CA HIS A 430 -0.66 8.40 12.56
C HIS A 430 -1.81 8.70 11.60
N VAL A 431 -2.00 7.84 10.60
CA VAL A 431 -3.01 7.99 9.54
C VAL A 431 -4.09 6.92 9.73
N LEU A 432 -5.34 7.35 9.91
CA LEU A 432 -6.53 6.50 10.06
C LEU A 432 -7.41 6.57 8.81
N TYR A 433 -7.73 5.40 8.28
CA TYR A 433 -8.73 5.16 7.25
C TYR A 433 -10.01 4.69 7.92
N ASP A 434 -10.96 5.60 8.11
CA ASP A 434 -12.29 5.31 8.63
C ASP A 434 -13.20 4.95 7.46
N LEU A 435 -13.29 3.64 7.20
CA LEU A 435 -13.98 3.08 6.03
C LEU A 435 -15.49 3.18 6.20
N ALA A 436 -15.99 2.97 7.43
CA ALA A 436 -17.39 3.08 7.77
C ALA A 436 -17.94 4.51 7.52
N ASN A 437 -17.16 5.55 7.85
CA ASN A 437 -17.60 6.94 7.73
C ASN A 437 -17.03 7.69 6.51
N ASN A 438 -16.26 7.02 5.64
CA ASN A 438 -15.59 7.62 4.49
C ASN A 438 -14.73 8.83 4.86
N LYS A 439 -13.85 8.68 5.87
CA LYS A 439 -12.96 9.76 6.33
C LYS A 439 -11.51 9.29 6.41
N LEU A 440 -10.61 10.22 6.17
CA LEU A 440 -9.20 10.08 6.50
C LEU A 440 -8.88 11.05 7.63
N SER A 441 -8.30 10.54 8.72
CA SER A 441 -7.79 11.37 9.80
C SER A 441 -6.28 11.21 9.93
N PHE A 442 -5.58 12.29 10.28
CA PHE A 442 -4.15 12.27 10.48
C PHE A 442 -3.70 13.22 11.58
N VAL A 443 -2.59 12.89 12.22
CA VAL A 443 -1.94 13.69 13.25
C VAL A 443 -0.45 13.37 13.32
N HIS A 444 0.38 14.34 13.74
CA HIS A 444 1.79 14.08 13.99
C HIS A 444 1.98 13.10 15.14
N ALA A 445 2.89 12.14 14.96
CA ALA A 445 3.18 11.10 15.95
C ALA A 445 4.66 10.69 15.92
N GLN A 446 5.16 10.14 17.04
CA GLN A 446 6.45 9.46 17.09
C GLN A 446 6.23 7.97 16.82
N CYS A 447 6.19 7.59 15.54
CA CYS A 447 5.79 6.24 15.12
C CYS A 447 6.71 5.13 15.65
N ASP A 448 7.96 5.46 15.99
CA ASP A 448 8.92 4.51 16.56
C ASP A 448 8.73 4.25 18.06
N LYS A 449 7.76 4.92 18.70
CA LYS A 449 7.40 4.76 20.12
C LYS A 449 5.95 4.32 20.35
N LEU A 450 5.19 4.13 19.27
CA LEU A 450 3.80 3.67 19.32
C LEU A 450 3.74 2.15 19.45
#